data_AF-A0A9W8Y7F4-F1
#
_entry.id   AF-A0A9W8Y7F4-F1
#
_cell.length_a   1.000
_cell.length_b   1.000
_cell.length_c   1.000
_cell.angle_alpha   90.00
_cell.angle_beta   90.00
_cell.angle_gamma   90.00
#
_symmetry.space_group_name_H-M   'P 1'
#
loop_
_entity.id
_entity.type
_entity.pdbx_description
1 polymer ?
#
loop_
_entity_poly.entity_id
_entity_poly.type
_entity_poly.pdbx_seq_one_letter_code
_entity_poly.pdbx_strand_id
1 'polypeptide(L)'
;MPYAAALWQAPKIQGQYAASVSGKVSHEEDLYYHQAQTSSLSWGTDEWFWTEVFLVDTYFGSEENHKTYFTNCNEGDGIDPPLGGRGSMVTPRFDPREYFLLKVDRRVEQVTTEYSALVETFDKRMEYYVSDPDYVEPPMGLSHLLQARKIRRVFEDDKERTNTKTLSNVIETIHIFVDCMEGIVDSWRTFHRSEMAMFTKHAPEKLTWPGIIARIDRHITELDGMRKLLLNKRDRFKSKLDSLHTVSSLSQTETANLQAKTAVAQGDDLKVLTQMTVVRLPQNPILSYYQK
;
A
#
# COMPACT_ATOMS: atom_id res chain seq x y z
N MET A 1 44.74 -5.59 -1.98
CA MET A 1 43.63 -4.98 -2.75
C MET A 1 42.45 -4.86 -1.81
N PRO A 2 41.73 -3.73 -1.72
CA PRO A 2 40.60 -3.64 -0.81
C PRO A 2 39.43 -4.44 -1.40
N TYR A 3 38.93 -5.40 -0.62
CA TYR A 3 37.77 -6.22 -0.97
C TYR A 3 36.52 -5.35 -0.94
N ALA A 4 35.73 -5.41 -2.01
CA ALA A 4 34.41 -4.79 -2.06
C ALA A 4 33.47 -5.58 -1.14
N ALA A 5 33.01 -4.95 -0.06
CA ALA A 5 31.92 -5.45 0.77
C ALA A 5 30.60 -4.94 0.18
N ALA A 6 29.88 -5.78 -0.55
CA ALA A 6 28.53 -5.49 -0.99
C ALA A 6 27.58 -5.69 0.22
N LEU A 7 27.29 -4.60 0.93
CA LEU A 7 26.34 -4.60 2.03
C LEU A 7 24.92 -4.44 1.45
N TRP A 8 24.16 -5.53 1.36
CA TRP A 8 22.74 -5.45 1.01
C TRP A 8 21.92 -5.17 2.27
N GLN A 9 21.40 -3.94 2.39
CA GLN A 9 20.47 -3.53 3.43
C GLN A 9 19.15 -3.10 2.77
N ALA A 10 18.08 -3.85 3.04
CA ALA A 10 16.74 -3.41 2.70
C ALA A 10 16.27 -2.29 3.65
N PRO A 11 15.51 -1.28 3.18
CA PRO A 11 14.97 -0.22 4.04
C PRO A 11 14.01 -0.75 5.10
N LYS A 12 14.14 -0.25 6.33
CA LYS A 12 13.26 -0.55 7.46
C LYS A 12 12.01 0.34 7.38
N ILE A 13 10.82 -0.25 7.22
CA ILE A 13 9.55 0.49 7.26
C ILE A 13 8.59 -0.26 8.20
N GLN A 14 8.56 0.17 9.46
CA GLN A 14 7.54 -0.24 10.42
C GLN A 14 6.29 0.62 10.20
N GLY A 15 5.28 0.06 9.53
CA GLY A 15 3.94 0.63 9.44
C GLY A 15 2.97 -0.17 10.32
N GLN A 16 2.46 0.42 11.38
CA GLN A 16 1.28 -0.07 12.09
C GLN A 16 0.07 0.70 11.56
N TYR A 17 -0.75 0.05 10.73
CA TYR A 17 -2.05 0.61 10.37
C TYR A 17 -3.13 -0.46 10.57
N ALA A 18 -3.79 -0.39 11.72
CA ALA A 18 -5.05 -1.07 11.95
C ALA A 18 -6.14 -0.31 11.17
N ALA A 19 -6.63 -0.88 10.08
CA ALA A 19 -7.88 -0.44 9.48
C ALA A 19 -9.05 -0.95 10.34
N SER A 20 -9.23 -0.40 11.56
CA SER A 20 -10.39 -0.77 12.37
C SER A 20 -11.65 -0.15 11.77
N VAL A 21 -12.44 -0.96 11.08
CA VAL A 21 -13.80 -0.63 10.65
C VAL A 21 -14.69 -0.62 11.89
N SER A 22 -14.83 0.53 12.52
CA SER A 22 -15.84 0.75 13.55
C SER A 22 -17.20 0.91 12.88
N GLY A 23 -18.06 -0.12 12.95
CA GLY A 23 -19.49 0.11 12.73
C GLY A 23 -20.34 -1.01 12.12
N LYS A 24 -20.00 -2.29 12.31
CA LYS A 24 -20.93 -3.44 12.42
C LYS A 24 -20.11 -4.73 12.46
N VAL A 25 -20.45 -5.61 13.40
CA VAL A 25 -19.81 -6.92 13.56
C VAL A 25 -20.08 -7.78 12.32
N SER A 26 -19.13 -7.81 11.40
CA SER A 26 -18.86 -8.96 10.54
C SER A 26 -17.47 -9.46 10.90
N HIS A 27 -17.30 -10.79 11.01
CA HIS A 27 -16.01 -11.46 11.11
C HIS A 27 -15.19 -11.22 9.83
N GLU A 28 -14.74 -10.00 9.58
CA GLU A 28 -13.65 -9.74 8.64
C GLU A 28 -12.36 -9.83 9.44
N GLU A 29 -11.56 -10.87 9.16
CA GLU A 29 -10.23 -11.02 9.76
C GLU A 29 -9.40 -9.77 9.45
N ASP A 30 -8.95 -9.08 10.49
CA ASP A 30 -7.94 -8.03 10.35
C ASP A 30 -6.71 -8.63 9.66
N LEU A 31 -6.29 -8.02 8.55
CA LEU A 31 -5.11 -8.48 7.82
C LEU A 31 -3.91 -7.62 8.13
N TYR A 32 -2.84 -8.31 8.45
CA TYR A 32 -1.54 -7.74 8.76
C TYR A 32 -0.59 -8.13 7.64
N TYR A 33 0.19 -7.15 7.16
CA TYR A 33 1.40 -7.44 6.40
C TYR A 33 2.58 -7.38 7.37
N HIS A 34 3.50 -8.33 7.22
CA HIS A 34 4.69 -8.40 8.04
C HIS A 34 5.91 -8.15 7.17
N GLN A 35 6.90 -7.45 7.72
CA GLN A 35 8.17 -7.21 7.05
C GLN A 35 9.22 -8.14 7.65
N ALA A 36 9.85 -8.95 6.79
CA ALA A 36 11.08 -9.66 7.12
C ALA A 36 12.30 -8.83 6.67
N GLN A 37 13.39 -8.91 7.44
CA GLN A 37 14.68 -8.35 7.03
C GLN A 37 15.71 -9.47 6.97
N THR A 38 16.45 -9.52 5.86
CA THR A 38 17.60 -10.42 5.72
C THR A 38 18.85 -9.59 5.45
N SER A 39 19.99 -10.03 5.99
CA SER A 39 21.28 -9.38 5.81
C SER A 39 22.35 -10.45 5.66
N SER A 40 23.25 -10.24 4.72
CA SER A 40 24.27 -11.21 4.32
C SER A 40 25.60 -10.51 4.18
N LEU A 41 26.65 -11.12 4.72
CA LEU A 41 28.02 -10.65 4.61
C LEU A 41 28.92 -11.83 4.27
N SER A 42 29.53 -11.79 3.08
CA SER A 42 30.54 -12.75 2.64
C SER A 42 31.90 -12.06 2.61
N TRP A 43 32.91 -12.64 3.24
CA TRP A 43 34.29 -12.15 3.15
C TRP A 43 35.30 -13.29 3.24
N GLY A 44 36.50 -13.11 2.71
CA GLY A 44 37.53 -14.15 2.72
C GLY A 44 38.81 -13.73 2.03
N THR A 45 39.88 -14.50 2.22
CA THR A 45 41.16 -14.28 1.54
C THR A 45 41.17 -14.91 0.15
N ASP A 46 40.47 -16.03 -0.04
CA ASP A 46 40.36 -16.75 -1.30
C ASP A 46 39.08 -17.61 -1.37
N GLU A 47 38.96 -18.44 -2.41
CA GLU A 47 37.83 -19.36 -2.64
C GLU A 47 37.80 -20.57 -1.70
N TRP A 48 38.83 -20.79 -0.88
CA TRP A 48 38.91 -21.91 0.04
C TRP A 48 38.76 -21.48 1.50
N PHE A 49 39.11 -20.22 1.79
CA PHE A 49 39.09 -19.62 3.11
C PHE A 49 38.26 -18.34 3.10
N TRP A 50 36.96 -18.52 3.29
CA TRP A 50 35.98 -17.45 3.39
C TRP A 50 34.94 -17.77 4.46
N THR A 51 34.17 -16.75 4.84
CA THR A 51 33.15 -16.79 5.88
C THR A 51 31.90 -16.09 5.40
N GLU A 52 30.76 -16.70 5.73
CA GLU A 52 29.43 -16.13 5.56
C GLU A 52 28.84 -15.82 6.93
N VAL A 53 28.30 -14.62 7.09
CA VAL A 53 27.34 -14.31 8.15
C VAL A 53 26.02 -13.97 7.50
N PHE A 54 24.98 -14.71 7.87
CA PHE A 54 23.62 -14.51 7.39
C PHE A 54 22.68 -14.30 8.57
N LEU A 55 22.03 -13.14 8.59
CA LEU A 55 21.10 -12.72 9.64
C LEU A 55 19.70 -12.64 9.04
N VAL A 56 18.75 -13.28 9.71
CA VAL A 56 17.34 -13.27 9.34
C VAL A 56 16.55 -12.77 10.52
N ASP A 57 15.82 -11.69 10.31
CA ASP A 57 14.80 -11.21 11.22
C ASP A 57 13.42 -11.47 10.60
N THR A 58 12.76 -12.50 11.12
CA THR A 58 11.40 -12.92 10.76
C THR A 58 10.54 -13.03 12.02
N TYR A 59 10.85 -12.24 13.06
CA TYR A 59 10.04 -12.22 14.27
C TYR A 59 8.75 -11.43 14.03
N PHE A 60 7.63 -12.14 13.83
CA PHE A 60 6.34 -11.54 13.51
C PHE A 60 5.39 -11.44 14.72
N GLY A 61 5.85 -11.89 15.90
CA GLY A 61 5.07 -11.84 17.14
C GLY A 61 4.10 -13.00 17.31
N SER A 62 4.12 -13.99 16.40
CA SER A 62 3.47 -15.30 16.59
C SER A 62 4.15 -16.12 17.68
N GLU A 63 5.42 -15.86 17.94
CA GLU A 63 6.23 -16.54 18.95
C GLU A 63 6.12 -15.81 20.29
N GLU A 64 6.00 -16.57 21.39
CA GLU A 64 5.81 -16.01 22.73
C GLU A 64 7.04 -15.23 23.22
N ASN A 65 8.25 -15.63 22.79
CA ASN A 65 9.51 -14.90 22.98
C ASN A 65 10.65 -15.48 22.12
N HIS A 66 11.82 -14.83 22.12
CA HIS A 66 13.01 -15.30 21.37
C HIS A 66 13.46 -16.73 21.74
N LYS A 67 13.19 -17.20 22.97
CA LYS A 67 13.58 -18.57 23.39
C LYS A 67 12.68 -19.62 22.76
N THR A 68 11.42 -19.28 22.47
CA THR A 68 10.49 -20.19 21.80
C THR A 68 10.67 -20.22 20.28
N TYR A 69 11.40 -19.25 19.72
CA TYR A 69 11.60 -19.10 18.28
C TYR A 69 12.33 -20.29 17.63
N PHE A 70 13.26 -20.94 18.36
CA PHE A 70 14.06 -22.07 17.85
C PHE A 70 13.73 -23.42 18.49
N THR A 71 12.70 -23.52 19.34
CA THR A 71 12.46 -24.73 20.17
C THR A 71 12.25 -26.03 19.39
N ASN A 72 11.92 -25.95 18.09
CA ASN A 72 11.69 -27.10 17.21
C ASN A 72 12.60 -27.10 15.96
N CYS A 73 13.66 -26.29 15.94
CA CYS A 73 14.70 -26.38 14.92
C CYS A 73 15.86 -27.16 15.50
N ASN A 74 16.24 -28.29 14.90
CA ASN A 74 17.52 -28.88 15.29
C ASN A 74 18.62 -28.05 14.67
N GLU A 75 19.60 -27.67 15.48
CA GLU A 75 20.79 -26.98 15.00
C GLU A 75 21.46 -27.84 13.92
N GLY A 76 21.60 -27.29 12.72
CA GLY A 76 22.29 -27.98 11.65
C GLY A 76 21.55 -29.19 11.10
N ASP A 77 20.23 -29.09 10.85
CA ASP A 77 19.42 -30.04 10.04
C ASP A 77 19.98 -30.34 8.62
N GLY A 78 21.20 -29.88 8.32
CA GLY A 78 21.92 -30.13 7.08
C GLY A 78 21.42 -29.29 5.92
N ILE A 79 20.49 -28.36 6.16
CA ILE A 79 19.90 -27.46 5.17
C ILE A 79 20.58 -26.10 5.25
N ASP A 80 20.84 -25.48 4.10
CA ASP A 80 21.47 -24.17 3.94
C ASP A 80 20.42 -23.03 4.07
N PRO A 81 20.43 -22.26 5.18
CA PRO A 81 19.45 -21.20 5.39
C PRO A 81 19.60 -20.03 4.42
N PRO A 82 20.81 -19.49 4.10
CA PRO A 82 20.97 -18.45 3.08
C PRO A 82 20.32 -18.77 1.74
N LEU A 83 20.33 -20.03 1.32
CA LEU A 83 19.69 -20.53 0.09
C LEU A 83 18.18 -20.81 0.22
N GLY A 84 17.53 -20.32 1.28
CA GLY A 84 16.09 -20.44 1.46
C GLY A 84 15.63 -21.88 1.68
N GLY A 85 16.49 -22.71 2.25
CA GLY A 85 16.16 -24.11 2.56
C GLY A 85 16.34 -25.11 1.41
N ARG A 86 16.82 -24.67 0.24
CA ARG A 86 16.96 -25.51 -0.97
C ARG A 86 18.37 -26.08 -1.17
N GLY A 87 19.32 -25.69 -0.33
CA GLY A 87 20.68 -26.21 -0.34
C GLY A 87 20.94 -27.13 0.84
N SER A 88 21.94 -28.00 0.73
CA SER A 88 22.43 -28.76 1.87
C SER A 88 23.78 -28.21 2.32
N MET A 89 23.95 -28.05 3.63
CA MET A 89 25.23 -27.72 4.26
C MET A 89 26.24 -28.88 4.19
N VAL A 90 25.78 -30.10 3.86
CA VAL A 90 26.66 -31.28 3.68
C VAL A 90 27.49 -31.17 2.41
N THR A 91 26.98 -30.45 1.41
CA THR A 91 27.69 -30.20 0.15
C THR A 91 28.34 -28.82 0.21
N PRO A 92 29.64 -28.72 0.52
CA PRO A 92 30.31 -27.44 0.67
C PRO A 92 30.29 -26.66 -0.65
N ARG A 93 30.04 -25.36 -0.55
CA ARG A 93 30.18 -24.41 -1.66
C ARG A 93 31.54 -23.76 -1.53
N PHE A 94 32.44 -24.07 -2.46
CA PHE A 94 33.79 -23.51 -2.41
C PHE A 94 33.79 -22.07 -2.92
N ASP A 95 33.15 -21.80 -4.05
CA ASP A 95 33.19 -20.47 -4.66
C ASP A 95 32.26 -19.46 -3.94
N PRO A 96 32.79 -18.45 -3.23
CA PRO A 96 31.97 -17.46 -2.51
C PRO A 96 31.19 -16.56 -3.46
N ARG A 97 31.67 -16.35 -4.69
CA ARG A 97 31.02 -15.51 -5.70
C ARG A 97 29.81 -16.24 -6.28
N GLU A 98 29.98 -17.52 -6.60
CA GLU A 98 28.86 -18.37 -7.01
C GLU A 98 27.82 -18.47 -5.88
N TYR A 99 28.29 -18.65 -4.64
CA TYR A 99 27.40 -18.73 -3.49
C TYR A 99 26.61 -17.43 -3.27
N PHE A 100 27.25 -16.27 -3.43
CA PHE A 100 26.57 -14.98 -3.40
C PHE A 100 25.46 -14.88 -4.46
N LEU A 101 25.75 -15.21 -5.71
CA LEU A 101 24.77 -15.17 -6.79
C LEU A 101 23.60 -16.15 -6.53
N LEU A 102 23.88 -17.34 -6.00
CA LEU A 102 22.84 -18.30 -5.61
C LEU A 102 21.95 -17.76 -4.48
N LYS A 103 22.52 -17.10 -3.46
CA LYS A 103 21.73 -16.45 -2.41
C LYS A 103 20.80 -15.40 -3.02
N VAL A 104 21.34 -14.52 -3.87
CA VAL A 104 20.53 -13.48 -4.53
C VAL A 104 19.40 -14.10 -5.38
N ASP A 105 19.70 -15.11 -6.20
CA ASP A 105 18.70 -15.88 -6.97
C ASP A 105 17.57 -16.38 -6.09
N ARG A 106 17.90 -17.04 -4.97
CA ARG A 106 16.89 -17.57 -4.05
C ARG A 106 16.09 -16.49 -3.34
N ARG A 107 16.73 -15.41 -2.91
CA ARG A 107 16.05 -14.34 -2.17
C ARG A 107 15.18 -13.49 -3.07
N VAL A 108 15.61 -13.20 -4.29
CA VAL A 108 14.76 -12.50 -5.25
C VAL A 108 13.59 -13.40 -5.67
N GLU A 109 13.79 -14.71 -5.88
CA GLU A 109 12.69 -15.66 -6.14
C GLU A 109 11.64 -15.65 -5.01
N GLN A 110 12.08 -15.70 -3.75
CA GLN A 110 11.19 -15.64 -2.58
C GLN A 110 10.42 -14.32 -2.51
N VAL A 111 11.13 -13.19 -2.60
CA VAL A 111 10.53 -11.85 -2.61
C VAL A 111 9.50 -11.74 -3.74
N THR A 112 9.83 -12.15 -4.96
CA THR A 112 8.90 -12.09 -6.10
C THR A 112 7.66 -12.93 -5.85
N THR A 113 7.80 -14.12 -5.26
CA THR A 113 6.65 -14.98 -4.92
C THR A 113 5.74 -14.36 -3.86
N GLU A 114 6.33 -13.85 -2.77
CA GLU A 114 5.61 -13.23 -1.66
C GLU A 114 4.88 -11.95 -2.12
N TYR A 115 5.57 -11.10 -2.88
CA TYR A 115 4.97 -9.90 -3.43
C TYR A 115 3.90 -10.21 -4.48
N SER A 116 4.02 -11.29 -5.27
CA SER A 116 2.94 -11.72 -6.17
C SER A 116 1.68 -12.08 -5.39
N ALA A 117 1.83 -12.88 -4.33
CA ALA A 117 0.70 -13.27 -3.48
C ALA A 117 0.06 -12.04 -2.80
N LEU A 118 0.87 -11.10 -2.32
CA LEU A 118 0.39 -9.84 -1.74
C LEU A 118 -0.35 -8.99 -2.78
N VAL A 119 0.22 -8.78 -3.96
CA VAL A 119 -0.39 -7.98 -5.04
C VAL A 119 -1.67 -8.61 -5.54
N GLU A 120 -1.73 -9.92 -5.73
CA GLU A 120 -2.96 -10.62 -6.14
C GLU A 120 -4.06 -10.53 -5.09
N THR A 121 -3.71 -10.70 -3.81
CA THR A 121 -4.66 -10.59 -2.70
C THR A 121 -5.17 -9.16 -2.58
N PHE A 122 -4.27 -8.19 -2.73
CA PHE A 122 -4.60 -6.78 -2.75
C PHE A 122 -5.51 -6.45 -3.92
N ASP A 123 -5.19 -6.91 -5.13
CA ASP A 123 -5.96 -6.60 -6.33
C ASP A 123 -7.37 -7.18 -6.29
N LYS A 124 -7.54 -8.43 -5.84
CA LYS A 124 -8.85 -9.07 -5.67
C LYS A 124 -9.76 -8.28 -4.72
N ARG A 125 -9.23 -7.86 -3.57
CA ARG A 125 -9.99 -7.03 -2.63
C ARG A 125 -10.26 -5.65 -3.18
N MET A 126 -9.33 -5.13 -3.96
CA MET A 126 -9.46 -3.80 -4.51
C MET A 126 -10.49 -3.72 -5.64
N GLU A 127 -10.60 -4.77 -6.45
CA GLU A 127 -11.70 -4.91 -7.38
C GLU A 127 -13.04 -4.86 -6.68
N TYR A 128 -13.19 -5.42 -5.47
CA TYR A 128 -14.43 -5.27 -4.69
C TYR A 128 -14.75 -3.82 -4.30
N TYR A 129 -13.74 -3.00 -3.96
CA TYR A 129 -13.95 -1.57 -3.64
C TYR A 129 -14.21 -0.69 -4.88
N VAL A 130 -13.80 -1.16 -6.05
CA VAL A 130 -13.97 -0.45 -7.33
C VAL A 130 -15.23 -0.89 -8.05
N SER A 131 -15.60 -2.17 -7.93
CA SER A 131 -16.80 -2.77 -8.48
C SER A 131 -17.98 -2.42 -7.58
N ASP A 132 -18.89 -1.61 -8.10
CA ASP A 132 -20.11 -1.18 -7.44
C ASP A 132 -20.92 -2.41 -6.96
N PRO A 133 -21.14 -2.61 -5.64
CA PRO A 133 -21.86 -3.78 -5.12
C PRO A 133 -23.35 -3.83 -5.53
N ASP A 134 -23.88 -2.76 -6.15
CA ASP A 134 -25.26 -2.66 -6.65
C ASP A 134 -25.36 -2.73 -8.21
N TYR A 135 -24.31 -3.08 -8.94
CA TYR A 135 -24.34 -3.13 -10.41
C TYR A 135 -25.10 -4.34 -10.96
N VAL A 136 -26.43 -4.25 -10.95
CA VAL A 136 -27.31 -5.01 -11.86
C VAL A 136 -27.59 -4.11 -13.05
N GLU A 137 -27.22 -4.53 -14.27
CA GLU A 137 -27.56 -3.79 -15.50
C GLU A 137 -29.08 -3.49 -15.52
N PRO A 138 -29.50 -2.21 -15.55
CA PRO A 138 -30.91 -1.90 -15.59
C PRO A 138 -31.45 -2.22 -16.99
N PRO A 139 -32.63 -2.84 -17.11
CA PRO A 139 -33.28 -3.05 -18.40
C PRO A 139 -33.49 -1.68 -19.07
N MET A 140 -33.10 -1.62 -20.34
CA MET A 140 -33.11 -0.43 -21.20
C MET A 140 -34.38 0.40 -21.02
N GLY A 141 -34.19 1.66 -20.62
CA GLY A 141 -35.21 2.70 -20.80
C GLY A 141 -35.67 3.44 -19.55
N LEU A 142 -34.78 4.09 -18.80
CA LEU A 142 -35.03 5.38 -18.09
C LEU A 142 -33.75 5.94 -17.40
N SER A 143 -32.56 5.78 -18.00
CA SER A 143 -31.32 5.74 -17.21
C SER A 143 -30.71 7.09 -16.78
N HIS A 144 -30.82 8.19 -17.53
CA HIS A 144 -29.85 9.29 -17.33
C HIS A 144 -29.98 10.09 -16.00
N LEU A 145 -31.22 10.38 -15.54
CA LEU A 145 -31.43 11.20 -14.32
C LEU A 145 -31.31 10.41 -13.01
N LEU A 146 -31.70 9.13 -13.02
CA LEU A 146 -31.47 8.22 -11.89
C LEU A 146 -29.99 7.84 -11.78
N GLN A 147 -29.30 7.72 -12.90
CA GLN A 147 -27.85 7.47 -12.96
C GLN A 147 -27.07 8.66 -12.41
N ALA A 148 -27.43 9.91 -12.75
CA ALA A 148 -26.81 11.10 -12.16
C ALA A 148 -27.01 11.19 -10.63
N ARG A 149 -28.21 10.84 -10.12
CA ARG A 149 -28.51 10.82 -8.68
C ARG A 149 -27.85 9.66 -7.92
N LYS A 150 -27.66 8.50 -8.56
CA LYS A 150 -26.98 7.33 -7.98
C LYS A 150 -25.45 7.47 -8.01
N ILE A 151 -24.90 7.99 -9.11
CA ILE A 151 -23.49 8.45 -9.17
C ILE A 151 -23.25 9.41 -8.00
N ARG A 152 -24.14 10.37 -7.75
CA ARG A 152 -24.02 11.29 -6.61
C ARG A 152 -23.92 10.58 -5.24
N ARG A 153 -24.63 9.47 -5.02
CA ARG A 153 -24.58 8.72 -3.75
C ARG A 153 -23.36 7.81 -3.61
N VAL A 154 -22.86 7.26 -4.72
CA VAL A 154 -21.60 6.49 -4.74
C VAL A 154 -20.40 7.41 -4.48
N PHE A 155 -20.52 8.69 -4.84
CA PHE A 155 -19.49 9.71 -4.64
C PHE A 155 -19.76 10.69 -3.49
N GLU A 156 -20.82 10.49 -2.70
CA GLU A 156 -21.06 11.22 -1.45
C GLU A 156 -20.46 10.40 -0.32
N ASP A 157 -19.35 10.89 0.22
CA ASP A 157 -18.72 10.30 1.39
C ASP A 157 -19.66 10.41 2.61
N ASP A 158 -19.62 9.42 3.50
CA ASP A 158 -20.41 9.46 4.72
C ASP A 158 -19.94 10.61 5.64
N LYS A 159 -20.72 10.91 6.69
CA LYS A 159 -20.37 12.00 7.63
C LYS A 159 -19.00 11.80 8.30
N GLU A 160 -18.51 10.56 8.33
CA GLU A 160 -17.24 10.18 8.95
C GLU A 160 -16.06 10.14 7.97
N ARG A 161 -16.32 10.38 6.68
CA ARG A 161 -15.38 10.33 5.56
C ARG A 161 -14.69 8.98 5.38
N THR A 162 -15.43 7.91 5.61
CA THR A 162 -14.91 6.54 5.62
C THR A 162 -14.36 6.14 4.26
N ASN A 163 -15.01 6.52 3.15
CA ASN A 163 -14.52 6.16 1.82
C ASN A 163 -13.23 6.93 1.46
N THR A 164 -13.16 8.22 1.80
CA THR A 164 -11.94 9.02 1.63
C THR A 164 -10.77 8.46 2.45
N LYS A 165 -11.01 8.09 3.72
CA LYS A 165 -9.99 7.50 4.60
C LYS A 165 -9.50 6.16 4.06
N THR A 166 -10.40 5.27 3.68
CA THR A 166 -10.05 3.96 3.12
C THR A 166 -9.23 4.10 1.85
N LEU A 167 -9.64 4.96 0.90
CA LEU A 167 -8.90 5.21 -0.32
C LEU A 167 -7.51 5.81 -0.07
N SER A 168 -7.40 6.73 0.90
CA SER A 168 -6.12 7.33 1.29
C SER A 168 -5.16 6.29 1.88
N ASN A 169 -5.65 5.45 2.80
CA ASN A 169 -4.87 4.36 3.41
C ASN A 169 -4.41 3.34 2.36
N VAL A 170 -5.28 3.05 1.39
CA VAL A 170 -4.97 2.18 0.24
C VAL A 170 -3.86 2.77 -0.61
N ILE A 171 -3.93 4.05 -0.95
CA ILE A 171 -2.89 4.75 -1.72
C ILE A 171 -1.55 4.73 -0.98
N GLU A 172 -1.56 4.98 0.33
CA GLU A 172 -0.36 4.94 1.19
C GLU A 172 0.24 3.52 1.25
N THR A 173 -0.59 2.49 1.42
CA THR A 173 -0.14 1.10 1.43
C THR A 173 0.50 0.70 0.10
N ILE A 174 -0.11 1.08 -1.03
CA ILE A 174 0.48 0.83 -2.36
C ILE A 174 1.82 1.54 -2.48
N HIS A 175 1.93 2.77 -1.99
CA HIS A 175 3.18 3.53 -2.04
C HIS A 175 4.31 2.81 -1.30
N ILE A 176 4.05 2.31 -0.09
CA ILE A 176 5.04 1.53 0.69
C ILE A 176 5.53 0.32 -0.11
N PHE A 177 4.62 -0.45 -0.71
CA PHE A 177 5.00 -1.63 -1.49
C PHE A 177 5.79 -1.28 -2.75
N VAL A 178 5.36 -0.23 -3.47
CA VAL A 178 6.04 0.26 -4.67
C VAL A 178 7.47 0.71 -4.36
N ASP A 179 7.65 1.45 -3.27
CA ASP A 179 8.96 1.98 -2.86
C ASP A 179 9.91 0.84 -2.46
N CYS A 180 9.41 -0.16 -1.73
CA CYS A 180 10.18 -1.36 -1.41
C CYS A 180 10.61 -2.13 -2.68
N MET A 181 9.69 -2.36 -3.62
CA MET A 181 10.01 -3.03 -4.89
C MET A 181 11.01 -2.22 -5.71
N GLU A 182 10.85 -0.89 -5.78
CA GLU A 182 11.77 0.01 -6.46
C GLU A 182 13.18 -0.11 -5.88
N GLY A 183 13.31 -0.07 -4.55
CA GLY A 183 14.60 -0.22 -3.87
C GLY A 183 15.32 -1.52 -4.23
N ILE A 184 14.59 -2.64 -4.31
CA ILE A 184 15.16 -3.95 -4.69
C ILE A 184 15.60 -3.94 -6.17
N VAL A 185 14.73 -3.48 -7.06
CA VAL A 185 14.98 -3.44 -8.50
C VAL A 185 16.19 -2.54 -8.81
N ASP A 186 16.25 -1.36 -8.20
CA ASP A 186 17.32 -0.38 -8.45
C ASP A 186 18.65 -0.82 -7.82
N SER A 187 18.62 -1.47 -6.66
CA SER A 187 19.80 -2.09 -6.06
C SER A 187 20.39 -3.15 -6.99
N TRP A 188 19.56 -4.05 -7.53
CA TRP A 188 20.03 -5.05 -8.48
C TRP A 188 20.58 -4.42 -9.76
N ARG A 189 19.87 -3.46 -10.35
CA ARG A 189 20.34 -2.76 -11.56
C ARG A 189 21.67 -2.06 -11.34
N THR A 190 21.86 -1.45 -10.17
CA THR A 190 23.11 -0.79 -9.79
C THR A 190 24.25 -1.79 -9.67
N PHE A 191 24.04 -2.88 -8.92
CA PHE A 191 24.99 -3.98 -8.80
C PHE A 191 25.35 -4.58 -10.17
N HIS A 192 24.33 -4.88 -10.99
CA HIS A 192 24.50 -5.49 -12.31
C HIS A 192 25.34 -4.60 -13.24
N ARG A 193 25.23 -3.27 -13.14
CA ARG A 193 26.00 -2.34 -13.99
C ARG A 193 27.42 -2.09 -13.48
N SER A 194 27.62 -2.03 -12.17
CA SER A 194 28.86 -1.54 -11.56
C SER A 194 29.80 -2.66 -11.08
N GLU A 195 29.24 -3.71 -10.47
CA GLU A 195 30.02 -4.71 -9.75
C GLU A 195 29.99 -6.09 -10.42
N MET A 196 29.03 -6.36 -11.31
CA MET A 196 28.91 -7.64 -12.01
C MET A 196 30.17 -8.02 -12.80
N ALA A 197 30.92 -7.03 -13.30
CA ALA A 197 32.18 -7.27 -13.99
C ALA A 197 33.22 -7.95 -13.07
N MET A 198 33.17 -7.72 -11.76
CA MET A 198 34.05 -8.37 -10.78
C MET A 198 33.77 -9.88 -10.68
N PHE A 199 32.56 -10.29 -11.03
CA PHE A 199 32.18 -11.69 -11.15
C PHE A 199 32.63 -12.20 -12.53
N THR A 200 32.09 -11.65 -13.62
CA THR A 200 32.21 -12.28 -14.95
C THR A 200 33.60 -12.17 -15.59
N LYS A 201 34.37 -11.11 -15.31
CA LYS A 201 35.68 -10.87 -15.96
C LYS A 201 36.79 -11.79 -15.44
N HIS A 202 36.68 -12.22 -14.18
CA HIS A 202 37.73 -12.96 -13.48
C HIS A 202 37.45 -14.46 -13.39
N ALA A 203 36.42 -14.96 -14.08
CA ALA A 203 36.03 -16.37 -14.05
C ALA A 203 35.28 -16.80 -15.35
N PRO A 204 35.87 -16.60 -16.56
CA PRO A 204 35.21 -16.92 -17.83
C PRO A 204 34.85 -18.41 -17.99
N GLU A 205 35.51 -19.30 -17.24
CA GLU A 205 35.27 -20.74 -17.20
C GLU A 205 34.00 -21.14 -16.42
N LYS A 206 33.38 -20.22 -15.67
CA LYS A 206 32.20 -20.50 -14.83
C LYS A 206 30.91 -20.45 -15.66
N LEU A 207 30.64 -21.55 -16.37
CA LEU A 207 29.49 -21.70 -17.27
C LEU A 207 28.12 -21.63 -16.58
N THR A 208 28.04 -21.82 -15.26
CA THR A 208 26.78 -21.79 -14.49
C THR A 208 26.30 -20.37 -14.21
N TRP A 209 27.21 -19.39 -14.13
CA TRP A 209 26.91 -18.03 -13.67
C TRP A 209 25.95 -17.28 -14.59
N PRO A 210 26.10 -17.30 -15.93
CA PRO A 210 25.14 -16.67 -16.83
C PRO A 210 23.72 -17.19 -16.61
N GLY A 211 23.57 -18.49 -16.33
CA GLY A 211 22.27 -19.10 -16.05
C GLY A 211 21.68 -18.65 -14.71
N ILE A 212 22.50 -18.41 -13.68
CA ILE A 212 22.04 -17.86 -12.40
C ILE A 212 21.63 -16.40 -12.57
N ILE A 213 22.47 -15.59 -13.22
CA ILE A 213 22.20 -14.16 -13.46
C ILE A 213 20.90 -13.98 -14.26
N ALA A 214 20.70 -14.77 -15.33
CA ALA A 214 19.48 -14.69 -16.12
C ALA A 214 18.21 -15.02 -15.31
N ARG A 215 18.29 -15.93 -14.33
CA ARG A 215 17.15 -16.20 -13.44
C ARG A 215 16.88 -15.03 -12.50
N ILE A 216 17.92 -14.41 -11.93
CA ILE A 216 17.78 -13.20 -11.12
C ILE A 216 17.14 -12.09 -11.95
N ASP A 217 17.63 -11.83 -13.16
CA ASP A 217 17.09 -10.81 -14.05
C ASP A 217 15.62 -11.05 -14.39
N ARG A 218 15.23 -12.31 -14.60
CA ARG A 218 13.82 -12.67 -14.78
C ARG A 218 12.99 -12.31 -13.55
N HIS A 219 13.41 -12.71 -12.35
CA HIS A 219 12.66 -12.43 -11.12
C HIS A 219 12.59 -10.93 -10.80
N ILE A 220 13.66 -10.17 -11.09
CA ILE A 220 13.67 -8.70 -10.97
C ILE A 220 12.73 -8.05 -11.99
N THR A 221 12.67 -8.59 -13.21
CA THR A 221 11.75 -8.11 -14.25
C THR A 221 10.29 -8.36 -13.87
N GLU A 222 9.99 -9.54 -13.29
CA GLU A 222 8.67 -9.86 -12.73
C GLU A 222 8.30 -8.89 -11.61
N LEU A 223 9.24 -8.61 -10.69
CA LEU A 223 9.06 -7.64 -9.60
C LEU A 223 8.80 -6.21 -10.11
N ASP A 224 9.55 -5.75 -11.12
CA ASP A 224 9.31 -4.45 -11.77
C ASP A 224 7.97 -4.40 -12.53
N GLY A 225 7.52 -5.53 -13.06
CA GLY A 225 6.18 -5.68 -13.64
C GLY A 225 5.08 -5.47 -12.61
N MET A 226 5.18 -6.12 -11.46
CA MET A 226 4.24 -5.95 -10.35
C MET A 226 4.24 -4.51 -9.82
N ARG A 227 5.42 -3.89 -9.71
CA ARG A 227 5.56 -2.47 -9.33
C ARG A 227 4.77 -1.55 -10.26
N LYS A 228 4.89 -1.74 -11.58
CA LYS A 228 4.15 -0.95 -12.58
C LYS A 228 2.65 -1.17 -12.49
N LEU A 229 2.21 -2.41 -12.22
CA LEU A 229 0.80 -2.71 -12.01
C LEU A 229 0.24 -1.96 -10.78
N LEU A 230 0.95 -1.98 -9.67
CA LEU A 230 0.58 -1.25 -8.46
C LEU A 230 0.53 0.26 -8.68
N LEU A 231 1.49 0.84 -9.41
CA LEU A 231 1.49 2.26 -9.78
C LEU A 231 0.23 2.64 -10.56
N ASN A 232 -0.14 1.85 -11.58
CA ASN A 232 -1.35 2.08 -12.36
C ASN A 232 -2.62 2.02 -11.49
N LYS A 233 -2.68 1.07 -10.56
CA LYS A 233 -3.80 0.92 -9.63
C LYS A 233 -3.86 2.13 -8.67
N ARG A 234 -2.73 2.57 -8.12
CA ARG A 234 -2.64 3.77 -7.27
C ARG A 234 -3.18 5.00 -7.98
N ASP A 235 -2.81 5.21 -9.25
CA ASP A 235 -3.24 6.37 -10.00
C ASP A 235 -4.76 6.33 -10.27
N ARG A 236 -5.34 5.14 -10.46
CA ARG A 236 -6.80 4.95 -10.49
C ARG A 236 -7.47 5.31 -9.16
N PHE A 237 -6.87 4.93 -8.01
CA PHE A 237 -7.38 5.32 -6.70
C PHE A 237 -7.30 6.82 -6.45
N LYS A 238 -6.19 7.45 -6.83
CA LYS A 238 -6.04 8.91 -6.75
C LYS A 238 -7.13 9.62 -7.57
N SER A 239 -7.36 9.19 -8.80
CA SER A 239 -8.44 9.75 -9.62
C SER A 239 -9.83 9.60 -8.99
N LYS A 240 -10.12 8.45 -8.35
CA LYS A 240 -11.38 8.23 -7.63
C LYS A 240 -11.48 9.07 -6.35
N LEU A 241 -10.37 9.28 -5.66
CA LEU A 241 -10.29 10.15 -4.48
C LEU A 241 -10.53 11.62 -4.86
N ASP A 242 -9.90 12.08 -5.94
CA ASP A 242 -10.07 13.44 -6.45
C ASP A 242 -11.52 13.71 -6.90
N SER A 243 -12.18 12.71 -7.48
CA SER A 243 -13.59 12.84 -7.86
C SER A 243 -14.50 12.92 -6.64
N LEU A 244 -14.23 12.18 -5.56
CA LEU A 244 -14.94 12.30 -4.29
C LEU A 244 -14.79 13.70 -3.68
N HIS A 245 -13.57 14.24 -3.65
CA HIS A 245 -13.32 15.59 -3.16
C HIS A 245 -14.08 16.65 -3.98
N THR A 246 -14.08 16.50 -5.31
CA THR A 246 -14.80 17.40 -6.21
C THR A 246 -16.31 17.36 -5.95
N VAL A 247 -16.91 16.17 -5.86
CA VAL A 247 -18.35 16.01 -5.58
C VAL A 247 -18.73 16.55 -4.21
N SER A 248 -17.91 16.29 -3.19
CA SER A 248 -18.14 16.82 -1.84
C SER A 248 -18.13 18.35 -1.81
N SER A 249 -17.17 18.98 -2.50
CA SER A 249 -17.09 20.45 -2.59
C SER A 249 -18.29 21.08 -3.31
N LEU A 250 -18.77 20.43 -4.38
CA LEU A 250 -19.96 20.86 -5.12
C LEU A 250 -21.23 20.76 -4.28
N SER A 251 -21.37 19.67 -3.52
CA SER A 251 -22.50 19.47 -2.59
C SER A 251 -22.50 20.51 -1.46
N GLN A 252 -21.32 20.82 -0.89
CA GLN A 252 -21.17 21.90 0.09
C GLN A 252 -21.54 23.27 -0.49
N THR A 253 -21.15 23.54 -1.74
CA THR A 253 -21.48 24.80 -2.41
C THR A 253 -22.99 24.91 -2.69
N GLU A 254 -23.63 23.81 -3.12
CA GLU A 254 -25.08 23.79 -3.36
C GLU A 254 -25.87 24.01 -2.06
N THR A 255 -25.47 23.37 -0.96
CA THR A 255 -26.10 23.55 0.35
C THR A 255 -25.90 24.97 0.90
N ALA A 256 -24.70 25.55 0.75
CA ALA A 256 -24.44 26.95 1.11
C ALA A 256 -25.33 27.92 0.29
N ASN A 257 -25.49 27.67 -1.01
CA ASN A 257 -26.38 28.46 -1.87
C ASN A 257 -27.85 28.36 -1.45
N LEU A 258 -28.32 27.18 -1.06
CA LEU A 258 -29.68 26.98 -0.55
C LEU A 258 -29.89 27.73 0.78
N GLN A 259 -28.92 27.67 1.69
CA GLN A 259 -28.95 28.42 2.94
C GLN A 259 -28.96 29.93 2.71
N ALA A 260 -28.12 30.44 1.80
CA ALA A 260 -28.09 31.85 1.43
C ALA A 260 -29.44 32.32 0.86
N LYS A 261 -30.06 31.53 -0.04
CA LYS A 261 -31.40 31.84 -0.57
C LYS A 261 -32.47 31.89 0.52
N THR A 262 -32.42 30.94 1.46
CA THR A 262 -33.36 30.88 2.57
C THR A 262 -33.17 32.07 3.51
N ALA A 263 -31.93 32.47 3.79
CA ALA A 263 -31.61 33.63 4.62
C ALA A 263 -32.06 34.94 3.97
N VAL A 264 -31.91 35.07 2.64
CA VAL A 264 -32.43 36.24 1.89
C VAL A 264 -33.95 36.31 1.99
N ALA A 265 -34.66 35.19 1.78
CA ALA A 265 -36.12 35.15 1.90
C ALA A 265 -36.60 35.52 3.32
N GLN A 266 -35.93 35.01 4.36
CA GLN A 266 -36.22 35.38 5.75
C GLN A 266 -35.98 36.87 6.02
N GLY A 267 -34.93 37.46 5.43
CA GLY A 267 -34.65 38.89 5.53
C GLY A 267 -35.75 39.75 4.88
N ASP A 268 -36.27 39.31 3.74
CA ASP A 268 -37.39 39.98 3.06
C ASP A 268 -38.69 39.90 3.89
N ASP A 269 -39.00 38.73 4.45
CA ASP A 269 -40.15 38.57 5.36
C ASP A 269 -40.04 39.47 6.59
N LEU A 270 -38.85 39.57 7.18
CA LEU A 270 -38.57 40.40 8.35
C LEU A 270 -38.70 41.89 8.03
N LYS A 271 -38.30 42.30 6.82
CA LYS A 271 -38.48 43.67 6.31
C LYS A 271 -39.97 44.01 6.16
N VAL A 272 -40.77 43.10 5.60
CA VAL A 272 -42.23 43.28 5.47
C VAL A 272 -42.88 43.39 6.85
N LEU A 273 -42.50 42.51 7.79
CA LEU A 273 -43.03 42.52 9.16
C LEU A 273 -42.68 43.83 9.90
N THR A 274 -41.45 44.30 9.73
CA THR A 274 -40.97 45.58 10.29
C THR A 274 -41.75 46.75 9.70
N GLN A 275 -41.96 46.79 8.38
CA GLN A 275 -42.79 47.82 7.75
C GLN A 275 -44.23 47.81 8.29
N MET A 276 -44.86 46.65 8.42
CA MET A 276 -46.20 46.55 9.01
C MET A 276 -46.25 47.04 10.46
N THR A 277 -45.23 46.73 11.24
CA THR A 277 -45.18 47.11 12.67
C THR A 277 -44.92 48.60 12.82
N VAL A 278 -43.98 49.17 12.06
CA VAL A 278 -43.68 50.61 12.05
C VAL A 278 -44.88 51.43 11.57
N VAL A 279 -45.68 50.93 10.61
CA VAL A 279 -46.90 51.61 10.15
C VAL A 279 -48.04 51.51 11.17
N ARG A 280 -48.14 50.41 11.93
CA ARG A 280 -49.19 50.20 12.95
C ARG A 280 -48.89 50.84 14.30
N LEU A 281 -47.62 51.04 14.66
CA LEU A 281 -47.20 51.66 15.93
C LEU A 281 -47.71 53.11 16.13
N PRO A 282 -47.71 54.01 15.13
CA PRO A 282 -48.27 55.35 15.31
C PRO A 282 -49.80 55.40 15.19
N GLN A 283 -50.47 54.31 14.80
CA GLN A 283 -51.94 54.22 14.72
C GLN A 283 -52.61 53.66 15.98
N ASN A 284 -51.83 53.34 17.02
CA ASN A 284 -52.34 52.93 18.33
C ASN A 284 -52.00 53.92 19.47
N PRO A 285 -52.29 55.22 19.36
CA PRO A 285 -52.54 56.02 20.55
C PRO A 285 -53.98 55.74 21.01
N ILE A 286 -54.15 55.48 22.31
CA ILE A 286 -55.45 55.42 23.03
C ILE A 286 -56.10 54.03 23.10
N LEU A 287 -55.59 53.15 23.97
CA LEU A 287 -56.42 52.17 24.70
C LEU A 287 -55.90 51.93 26.14
N SER A 288 -55.30 52.93 26.79
CA SER A 288 -54.85 52.80 28.19
C SER A 288 -55.35 53.89 29.15
N TYR A 289 -56.29 54.75 28.74
CA TYR A 289 -56.96 55.65 29.67
C TYR A 289 -58.46 55.52 29.47
N TYR A 290 -59.13 54.75 30.34
CA TYR A 290 -60.52 54.89 30.83
C TYR A 290 -60.99 53.54 31.41
N GLN A 291 -60.46 53.16 32.57
CA GLN A 291 -61.12 52.24 33.50
C GLN A 291 -60.83 52.66 34.95
N LYS A 292 -61.61 53.63 35.43
CA LYS A 292 -62.30 53.72 36.73
C LYS A 292 -62.63 55.17 37.07
#